data_AF-A0A7C1BTF6-F1
#
_entry.id   AF-A0A7C1BTF6-F1
#
_cell.length_a   1.000
_cell.length_b   1.000
_cell.length_c   1.000
_cell.angle_alpha   90.00
_cell.angle_beta   90.00
_cell.angle_gamma   90.00
#
_symmetry.space_group_name_H-M   'P 1'
#
loop_
_entity.id
_entity.type
_entity.pdbx_description
1 polymer ?
#
loop_
_entity_poly.entity_id
_entity_poly.type
_entity_poly.pdbx_seq_one_letter_code
_entity_poly.pdbx_strand_id
1 'polypeptide(L)'
;MTFFWEPRWVRKKIIYEGIEIYTCQDMVTKMYICPICSDIDKVCPEGRTSSIVSEDMVTFFTIEDLINHLRTHGLDIEAKKIKAKVSEE
;
A
#
# COMPACT_ATOMS: atom_id res chain seq x y z
N MET A 1 5.14 15.72 26.67
CA MET A 1 5.10 16.04 25.23
C MET A 1 4.51 14.85 24.52
N THR A 2 3.39 15.01 23.84
CA THR A 2 2.74 13.93 23.07
C THR A 2 3.24 14.05 21.64
N PHE A 3 4.05 13.09 21.18
CA PHE A 3 4.47 13.03 19.78
C PHE A 3 3.28 12.54 18.97
N PHE A 4 2.55 13.46 18.33
CA PHE A 4 1.52 13.10 17.37
C PHE A 4 2.18 12.91 16.00
N TRP A 5 1.84 11.81 15.33
CA TRP A 5 2.34 11.55 13.98
C TRP A 5 1.53 12.39 12.99
N GLU A 6 2.20 13.32 12.32
CA GLU A 6 1.61 14.21 11.31
C GLU A 6 2.17 13.85 9.91
N PRO A 7 1.69 12.78 9.26
CA PRO A 7 2.21 12.37 7.98
C PRO A 7 1.86 13.37 6.88
N ARG A 8 2.64 13.32 5.81
CA ARG A 8 2.41 14.06 4.56
C ARG A 8 2.49 13.10 3.40
N TRP A 9 1.35 12.50 3.07
CA TRP A 9 1.20 11.53 2.01
C TRP A 9 1.27 12.19 0.63
N VAL A 10 2.10 11.63 -0.23
CA VAL A 10 2.26 12.05 -1.62
C VAL A 10 2.20 10.83 -2.53
N ARG A 11 1.48 10.94 -3.64
CA ARG A 11 1.43 9.90 -4.67
C ARG A 11 2.81 9.74 -5.30
N LYS A 12 3.34 8.52 -5.26
CA LYS A 12 4.65 8.19 -5.79
C LYS A 12 4.60 6.91 -6.60
N LYS A 13 5.26 6.96 -7.75
CA LYS A 13 5.54 5.79 -8.57
C LYS A 13 6.82 5.14 -8.06
N ILE A 14 6.73 3.86 -7.72
CA ILE A 14 7.86 3.02 -7.30
C ILE A 14 8.14 2.03 -8.42
N ILE A 15 9.41 1.89 -8.76
CA ILE A 15 9.90 0.91 -9.72
C ILE A 15 10.85 -0.01 -8.96
N TYR A 16 10.48 -1.27 -8.82
CA TYR A 16 11.26 -2.26 -8.08
C TYR A 16 11.26 -3.59 -8.84
N GLU A 17 12.45 -4.11 -9.17
CA GLU A 17 12.62 -5.36 -9.93
C GLU A 17 11.78 -5.45 -11.22
N GLY A 18 11.57 -4.33 -11.91
CA GLY A 18 10.75 -4.26 -13.13
C GLY A 18 9.23 -4.16 -12.91
N ILE A 19 8.79 -4.12 -11.65
CA ILE A 19 7.38 -3.92 -11.27
C ILE A 19 7.17 -2.43 -11.02
N GLU A 20 6.17 -1.85 -11.68
CA GLU A 20 5.77 -0.45 -11.53
C GLU A 20 4.50 -0.35 -10.67
N ILE A 21 4.60 0.30 -9.52
CA ILE A 21 3.48 0.44 -8.57
C ILE A 21 3.27 1.91 -8.24
N TYR A 22 2.01 2.33 -8.23
CA TYR A 22 1.60 3.63 -7.72
C TYR A 22 1.12 3.47 -6.28
N THR A 23 1.74 4.20 -5.35
CA THR A 23 1.35 4.18 -3.94
C THR A 23 1.54 5.56 -3.28
N CYS A 24 1.08 5.72 -2.05
CA CYS A 24 1.37 6.88 -1.21
C CYS A 24 2.67 6.69 -0.43
N GLN A 25 3.53 7.70 -0.44
CA GLN A 25 4.69 7.80 0.45
C GLN A 25 4.50 8.96 1.43
N ASP A 26 4.77 8.72 2.71
CA ASP A 26 4.87 9.77 3.70
C ASP A 26 6.18 10.53 3.52
N MET A 27 6.10 11.84 3.33
CA MET A 27 7.28 12.68 3.19
C MET A 27 8.06 12.86 4.49
N VAL A 28 7.44 12.65 5.66
CA VAL A 28 8.07 12.82 6.98
C VAL A 28 8.85 11.56 7.37
N THR A 29 8.17 10.42 7.46
CA THR A 29 8.76 9.14 7.90
C THR A 29 9.30 8.28 6.76
N LYS A 30 9.02 8.65 5.50
CA LYS A 30 9.34 7.87 4.29
C LYS A 30 8.63 6.52 4.17
N MET A 31 7.67 6.24 5.05
CA MET A 31 6.82 5.06 4.99
C MET A 31 5.97 5.03 3.72
N TYR A 32 5.57 3.83 3.32
CA TYR A 32 4.72 3.55 2.18
C TYR A 32 3.41 2.92 2.64
N ILE A 33 2.39 3.01 1.79
CA ILE A 33 1.09 2.36 2.03
C ILE A 33 0.91 1.22 1.02
N CYS A 34 0.12 0.21 1.38
CA CYS A 34 -0.31 -0.79 0.40
C CYS A 34 -1.49 -0.24 -0.44
N PRO A 35 -1.35 -0.12 -1.77
CA PRO A 35 -2.43 0.36 -2.64
C PRO A 35 -3.60 -0.62 -2.81
N ILE A 36 -3.48 -1.86 -2.31
CA ILE A 36 -4.55 -2.87 -2.34
C ILE A 36 -5.39 -2.80 -1.05
N CYS A 37 -4.74 -2.65 0.10
CA CYS A 37 -5.42 -2.58 1.41
C CYS A 37 -6.06 -1.22 1.66
N SER A 38 -5.42 -0.15 1.20
CA SER A 38 -5.83 1.22 1.46
C SER A 38 -6.16 1.95 0.18
N ASP A 39 -7.19 2.78 0.25
CA ASP A 39 -7.67 3.60 -0.85
C ASP A 39 -6.71 4.78 -1.09
N ILE A 40 -5.73 4.59 -1.98
CA ILE A 40 -4.67 5.59 -2.24
C ILE A 40 -5.20 6.88 -2.84
N ASP A 41 -6.35 6.86 -3.52
CA ASP A 41 -6.98 8.06 -4.05
C ASP A 41 -7.58 8.94 -2.96
N LYS A 42 -8.06 8.33 -1.87
CA LYS A 42 -8.46 9.06 -0.67
C LYS A 42 -7.26 9.55 0.13
N VAL A 43 -6.24 8.70 0.31
CA VAL A 43 -5.10 9.02 1.18
C VAL A 43 -4.13 10.01 0.52
N CYS A 44 -3.79 9.82 -0.75
CA CYS A 44 -2.94 10.75 -1.51
C CYS A 44 -3.54 10.99 -2.91
N PRO A 45 -4.54 11.88 -3.01
CA PRO A 45 -5.09 12.26 -4.30
C PRO A 45 -4.00 12.83 -5.22
N GLU A 46 -4.09 12.55 -6.51
CA GLU A 46 -3.09 12.99 -7.48
C GLU A 46 -2.89 14.51 -7.46
N GLY A 47 -1.62 14.94 -7.39
CA GLY A 47 -1.25 16.35 -7.34
C GLY A 47 -1.53 17.06 -6.00
N ARG A 48 -1.96 16.35 -4.96
CA ARG A 48 -2.20 16.93 -3.63
C ARG A 48 -1.52 16.12 -2.53
N THR A 49 -1.13 16.81 -1.46
CA THR A 49 -0.64 16.19 -0.23
C THR A 49 -1.77 16.06 0.78
N SER A 50 -1.82 14.96 1.51
CA SER A 50 -2.80 14.78 2.60
C SER A 50 -2.12 14.30 3.88
N SER A 51 -2.79 14.54 5.01
CA SER A 51 -2.34 14.11 6.34
C SER A 51 -3.34 13.16 6.99
N ILE A 52 -4.09 12.42 6.17
CA ILE A 52 -5.06 11.43 6.63
C ILE A 52 -4.32 10.32 7.37
N VAL A 53 -4.77 10.06 8.59
CA VAL A 53 -4.37 8.91 9.39
C VAL A 53 -5.64 8.16 9.73
N SER A 54 -5.67 6.87 9.39
CA SER A 54 -6.73 5.95 9.81
C SER A 54 -6.12 4.93 10.75
N GLU A 55 -6.84 4.52 11.78
CA GLU A 55 -6.36 3.52 12.74
C GLU A 55 -6.05 2.17 12.07
N ASP A 56 -6.80 1.82 11.02
CA ASP A 56 -6.60 0.59 10.23
C ASP A 56 -5.57 0.74 9.10
N MET A 57 -4.88 1.88 9.01
CA MET A 57 -3.89 2.12 7.96
C MET A 57 -2.61 1.32 8.23
N VAL A 58 -2.33 0.34 7.38
CA VAL A 58 -1.06 -0.39 7.42
C VAL A 58 0.01 0.36 6.62
N THR A 59 1.12 0.67 7.29
CA THR A 59 2.29 1.32 6.69
C THR A 59 3.50 0.39 6.66
N PHE A 60 4.35 0.60 5.65
CA PHE A 60 5.53 -0.20 5.35
C PHE A 60 6.77 0.69 5.39
N PHE A 61 7.82 0.29 6.10
CA PHE A 61 9.03 1.10 6.24
C PHE A 61 9.94 1.03 5.02
N THR A 62 9.92 -0.08 4.28
CA THR A 62 10.76 -0.30 3.11
C THR A 62 9.92 -0.73 1.90
N ILE A 63 10.48 -0.54 0.71
CA ILE A 63 9.86 -1.00 -0.54
C ILE A 63 9.80 -2.53 -0.56
N GLU A 64 10.84 -3.21 -0.07
CA GLU A 64 10.89 -4.67 -0.01
C GLU A 64 9.74 -5.26 0.83
N ASP A 65 9.44 -4.64 1.98
CA ASP A 65 8.35 -5.04 2.87
C ASP A 65 6.98 -4.86 2.18
N LEU A 66 6.78 -3.70 1.53
CA LEU A 66 5.59 -3.44 0.71
C LEU A 66 5.45 -4.46 -0.42
N ILE A 67 6.52 -4.77 -1.15
CA ILE A 67 6.51 -5.72 -2.27
C ILE A 67 6.21 -7.13 -1.76
N ASN A 68 6.82 -7.56 -0.65
CA ASN A 68 6.56 -8.87 -0.07
C ASN A 68 5.10 -9.01 0.38
N HIS A 69 4.52 -7.94 0.93
CA HIS A 69 3.11 -7.87 1.25
C HIS A 69 2.22 -7.91 0.00
N LEU A 70 2.56 -7.17 -1.06
CA LEU A 70 1.87 -7.22 -2.35
C LEU A 70 1.94 -8.60 -3.01
N ARG A 71 3.07 -9.31 -2.89
CA ARG A 71 3.21 -10.70 -3.35
C ARG A 71 2.23 -11.62 -2.60
N THR A 72 2.02 -11.40 -1.31
CA THR A 72 1.02 -12.14 -0.52
C THR A 72 -0.39 -11.92 -1.06
N HIS A 73 -0.75 -10.68 -1.45
CA HIS A 73 -2.02 -10.44 -2.14
C HIS A 73 -2.10 -11.18 -3.48
N GLY A 74 -1.03 -11.16 -4.27
CA GLY A 74 -0.97 -11.92 -5.53
C GLY A 74 -1.22 -13.41 -5.30
N LEU A 75 -0.54 -14.01 -4.32
CA LEU A 75 -0.71 -15.39 -3.91
C LEU A 75 -2.14 -15.68 -3.39
N ASP A 76 -2.75 -14.76 -2.65
CA ASP A 76 -4.13 -14.91 -2.18
C ASP A 76 -5.13 -14.85 -3.34
N ILE A 77 -4.92 -13.94 -4.30
CA ILE A 77 -5.73 -13.85 -5.53
C ILE A 77 -5.58 -15.14 -6.36
N GLU A 78 -4.37 -15.67 -6.49
CA GLU A 78 -4.12 -16.93 -7.20
C GLU A 78 -4.72 -18.13 -6.45
N ALA A 79 -4.55 -18.22 -5.14
CA ALA A 79 -5.15 -19.26 -4.31
C ALA A 79 -6.70 -19.21 -4.36
N LYS A 80 -7.28 -18.01 -4.39
CA LYS A 80 -8.73 -17.80 -4.53
C LYS A 80 -9.22 -18.19 -5.93
N LYS A 81 -8.44 -17.92 -6.99
CA LYS A 81 -8.72 -18.40 -8.35
C LYS A 81 -8.62 -19.93 -8.46
N ILE A 82 -7.69 -20.55 -7.75
CA ILE A 82 -7.54 -22.02 -7.73
C ILE A 82 -8.70 -22.66 -6.96
N LYS A 83 -9.08 -22.12 -5.79
CA LYS A 83 -10.24 -22.62 -5.03
C LYS A 83 -11.56 -22.48 -5.78
N ALA A 84 -11.76 -21.39 -6.52
CA ALA A 84 -12.95 -21.21 -7.36
C ALA A 84 -13.04 -22.23 -8.52
N LYS A 85 -11.93 -22.87 -8.92
CA LYS A 85 -11.91 -23.92 -9.94
C LYS A 85 -12.05 -25.35 -9.38
N VAL A 86 -11.92 -25.54 -8.07
CA VAL A 86 -11.94 -26.86 -7.39
C VAL A 86 -13.25 -27.08 -6.63
N SER A 87 -14.29 -26.30 -6.93
CA SER A 87 -15.63 -26.45 -6.33
C SER A 87 -16.71 -26.63 -7.39
N GLU A 88 -16.46 -27.50 -8.36
CA GLU A 88 -17.46 -28.12 -9.23
C GLU A 88 -17.01 -29.57 -9.49
N GLU A 89 -17.26 -30.46 -8.51
CA GLU A 89 -17.28 -31.93 -8.67
C GLU A 89 -18.41 -32.51 -7.82
#